data_AF-A0A7S2KV03-F1
#
_entry.id   AF-A0A7S2KV03-F1
#
_cell.length_a   1.000
_cell.length_b   1.000
_cell.length_c   1.000
_cell.angle_alpha   90.00
_cell.angle_beta   90.00
_cell.angle_gamma   90.00
#
_symmetry.space_group_name_H-M   'P 1'
#
loop_
_entity.id
_entity.type
_entity.pdbx_description
1 polymer ?
#
loop_
_entity_poly.entity_id
_entity_poly.type
_entity_poly.pdbx_seq_one_letter_code
_entity_poly.pdbx_strand_id
1 'polypeptide(L)'
;PVKGSEFPVYMRSWTHGGWTRRALYSASHMQFGVEAMRRRVRERLAAAEPMAREVGNPCLPRGDNRTAETLGRQVDFVGTGDPSGCSAIVHHLLHTEYECLLEPCSIMGRYMARATGRFYAINGFFWTVRGLGLLNGNSSGVLTPARILNATRVFCGMTKDQARAAMQGEWLPNTC
;
A
#
# COMPACT_ATOMS: atom_id res chain seq x y z
N PRO A 1 17.41 24.14 -20.13
CA PRO A 1 16.18 23.46 -19.65
C PRO A 1 16.20 23.34 -18.12
N VAL A 2 15.27 24.04 -17.47
CA VAL A 2 15.17 24.14 -16.01
C VAL A 2 14.84 22.76 -15.44
N LYS A 3 15.79 22.15 -14.71
CA LYS A 3 15.54 20.95 -13.90
C LYS A 3 14.46 21.31 -12.88
N GLY A 4 13.31 20.66 -12.95
CA GLY A 4 12.21 20.87 -12.02
C GLY A 4 12.69 20.70 -10.58
N SER A 5 12.84 21.83 -9.88
CA SER A 5 12.91 22.05 -8.44
C SER A 5 13.04 20.81 -7.52
N GLU A 6 14.16 20.10 -7.58
CA GLU A 6 14.67 19.37 -6.42
C GLU A 6 15.63 20.31 -5.69
N PHE A 7 15.08 21.19 -4.87
CA PHE A 7 15.91 21.88 -3.89
C PHE A 7 16.30 20.84 -2.83
N PRO A 8 17.58 20.48 -2.67
CA PRO A 8 17.98 19.62 -1.57
C PRO A 8 17.53 20.27 -0.26
N VAL A 9 16.60 19.63 0.44
CA VAL A 9 16.18 20.09 1.75
C VAL A 9 17.31 19.76 2.71
N TYR A 10 18.06 20.78 3.11
CA TYR A 10 19.11 20.62 4.11
C TYR A 10 18.52 20.76 5.50
N MET A 11 18.52 19.67 6.26
CA MET A 11 18.21 19.72 7.68
C MET A 11 19.48 19.93 8.49
N ARG A 12 19.44 20.89 9.41
CA ARG A 12 20.46 21.05 10.45
C ARG A 12 20.12 20.11 11.60
N SER A 13 21.05 19.24 11.95
CA SER A 13 20.96 18.39 13.13
C SER A 13 22.14 18.66 14.05
N TRP A 14 21.88 18.77 15.36
CA TRP A 14 22.92 18.82 16.37
C TRP A 14 23.30 17.38 16.76
N THR A 15 24.54 16.99 16.49
CA THR A 15 25.06 15.65 16.80
C THR A 15 26.50 15.77 17.29
N HIS A 16 26.86 15.06 18.37
CA HIS A 16 28.22 15.03 18.92
C HIS A 16 28.86 16.42 19.17
N GLY A 17 28.10 17.36 19.74
CA GLY A 17 28.65 18.66 20.15
C GLY A 17 28.83 19.69 19.02
N GLY A 18 28.23 19.46 17.84
CA GLY A 18 28.27 20.42 16.73
C GLY A 18 27.09 20.33 15.76
N TRP A 19 26.98 21.35 14.90
CA TRP A 19 25.98 21.42 13.84
C TRP A 19 26.44 20.63 12.61
N THR A 20 25.62 19.67 12.18
CA THR A 20 25.81 18.98 10.90
C THR A 20 24.68 19.35 9.93
N ARG A 21 25.01 19.51 8.64
CA ARG A 21 24.04 19.68 7.56
C ARG A 21 23.88 18.35 6.83
N ARG A 22 22.64 17.89 6.66
CA ARG A 22 22.32 16.68 5.89
C ARG A 22 21.35 17.01 4.77
N ALA A 23 21.64 16.55 3.57
CA ALA A 23 20.69 16.57 2.47
C ALA A 23 19.64 15.48 2.70
N LEU A 24 18.36 15.86 2.62
CA LEU A 24 17.23 14.94 2.73
C LEU A 24 16.56 14.78 1.36
N TYR A 25 16.31 13.54 0.97
CA TYR A 25 15.33 13.21 -0.06
C TYR A 25 13.95 13.02 0.61
N SER A 26 12.93 13.69 0.09
CA SER A 26 11.55 13.54 0.53
C SER A 26 10.62 13.66 -0.67
N ALA A 27 9.65 12.75 -0.74
CA ALA A 27 8.64 12.75 -1.78
C ALA A 27 7.29 12.30 -1.20
N SER A 28 6.22 12.85 -1.75
CA SER A 28 4.85 12.43 -1.45
C SER A 28 4.16 11.99 -2.73
N HIS A 29 3.62 10.77 -2.71
CA HIS A 29 2.82 10.22 -3.81
C HIS A 29 1.33 10.46 -3.51
N MET A 30 0.83 11.62 -3.93
CA MET A 30 -0.58 11.97 -3.75
C MET A 30 -1.48 10.92 -4.41
N GLN A 31 -2.61 10.59 -3.76
CA GLN A 31 -3.55 9.54 -4.17
C GLN A 31 -3.02 8.08 -4.10
N PHE A 32 -1.88 7.85 -3.45
CA PHE A 32 -1.36 6.51 -3.13
C PHE A 32 -1.57 6.10 -1.66
N GLY A 33 -2.34 6.87 -0.90
CA GLY A 33 -2.84 6.43 0.40
C GLY A 33 -3.80 5.24 0.27
N VAL A 34 -3.92 4.43 1.33
CA VAL A 34 -4.67 3.16 1.30
C VAL A 34 -6.12 3.33 0.80
N GLU A 35 -6.85 4.36 1.25
CA GLU A 35 -8.23 4.57 0.82
C GLU A 35 -8.34 5.02 -0.64
N ALA A 36 -7.39 5.82 -1.12
CA ALA A 36 -7.34 6.22 -2.52
C ALA A 36 -7.03 5.03 -3.43
N MET A 37 -6.10 4.15 -3.02
CA MET A 37 -5.80 2.92 -3.74
C MET A 37 -7.00 1.97 -3.78
N ARG A 38 -7.69 1.78 -2.66
CA ARG A 38 -8.91 0.94 -2.61
C ARG A 38 -10.03 1.47 -3.49
N ARG A 39 -10.21 2.79 -3.54
CA ARG A 39 -11.15 3.41 -4.49
C ARG A 39 -10.77 3.09 -5.93
N ARG A 40 -9.49 3.27 -6.30
CA ARG A 40 -8.97 2.97 -7.64
C ARG A 40 -9.08 1.48 -8.02
N VAL A 41 -8.91 0.57 -7.06
CA VAL A 41 -9.18 -0.87 -7.26
C VAL A 41 -10.65 -1.09 -7.60
N ARG A 42 -11.58 -0.53 -6.83
CA ARG A 42 -13.03 -0.65 -7.10
C ARG A 42 -13.43 -0.03 -8.43
N GLU A 43 -12.92 1.14 -8.76
CA GLU A 43 -13.12 1.80 -10.06
C GLU A 43 -12.64 0.91 -11.20
N ARG A 44 -11.43 0.34 -11.11
CA ARG A 44 -10.91 -0.58 -12.13
C ARG A 44 -11.79 -1.81 -12.32
N LEU A 45 -12.17 -2.45 -11.22
CA LEU A 45 -13.02 -3.66 -11.25
C LEU A 45 -14.40 -3.35 -11.84
N ALA A 46 -15.05 -2.28 -11.40
CA ALA A 46 -16.36 -1.87 -11.92
C ALA A 46 -16.31 -1.39 -13.38
N ALA A 47 -15.19 -0.82 -13.83
CA ALA A 47 -14.97 -0.45 -15.23
C ALA A 47 -14.75 -1.67 -16.13
N ALA A 48 -14.15 -2.75 -15.61
CA ALA A 48 -14.00 -4.01 -16.35
C ALA A 48 -15.34 -4.73 -16.56
N GLU A 49 -16.31 -4.50 -15.68
CA GLU A 49 -17.65 -5.11 -15.74
C GLU A 49 -18.76 -4.04 -15.64
N PRO A 50 -18.97 -3.20 -16.68
CA PRO A 50 -19.80 -1.99 -16.60
C PRO A 50 -21.27 -2.21 -16.22
N MET A 51 -21.83 -3.37 -16.57
CA MET A 51 -23.24 -3.71 -16.34
C MET A 51 -23.46 -4.65 -15.14
N ALA A 52 -22.38 -5.19 -14.56
CA ALA A 52 -22.49 -6.14 -13.47
C ALA A 52 -22.86 -5.43 -12.16
N ARG A 53 -23.92 -5.90 -11.49
CA ARG A 53 -24.31 -5.41 -10.15
C ARG A 53 -23.37 -5.95 -9.07
N GLU A 54 -22.93 -7.19 -9.25
CA GLU A 54 -21.95 -7.85 -8.40
C GLU A 54 -20.63 -7.97 -9.16
N VAL A 55 -19.52 -7.59 -8.52
CA VAL A 55 -18.19 -7.63 -9.13
C VAL A 55 -17.22 -8.33 -8.19
N GLY A 56 -16.48 -9.31 -8.71
CA GLY A 56 -15.46 -10.03 -7.93
C GLY A 56 -14.32 -9.10 -7.53
N ASN A 57 -13.99 -9.06 -6.24
CA ASN A 57 -12.88 -8.28 -5.70
C ASN A 57 -11.80 -9.19 -5.10
N PRO A 58 -10.64 -9.33 -5.78
CA PRO A 58 -9.55 -10.17 -5.30
C PRO A 58 -8.81 -9.58 -4.09
N CYS A 59 -8.94 -8.28 -3.85
CA CYS A 59 -8.34 -7.59 -2.70
C CYS A 59 -9.21 -7.65 -1.43
N LEU A 60 -10.20 -8.53 -1.39
CA LEU A 60 -11.02 -8.78 -0.21
C LEU A 60 -10.96 -10.29 0.13
N PRO A 61 -10.90 -10.64 1.43
CA PRO A 61 -11.03 -12.03 1.86
C PRO A 61 -12.31 -12.68 1.32
N ARG A 62 -12.30 -13.99 1.17
CA ARG A 62 -13.44 -14.71 0.58
C ARG A 62 -14.72 -14.49 1.39
N GLY A 63 -15.78 -14.04 0.73
CA GLY A 63 -17.08 -13.75 1.35
C GLY A 63 -17.13 -12.42 2.10
N ASP A 64 -16.08 -11.60 2.06
CA ASP A 64 -16.15 -10.22 2.56
C ASP A 64 -16.79 -9.28 1.54
N ASN A 65 -18.11 -9.33 1.45
CA ASN A 65 -18.86 -8.53 0.50
C ASN A 65 -19.02 -7.09 0.99
N ARG A 66 -18.87 -6.12 0.08
CA ARG A 66 -18.93 -4.68 0.36
C ARG A 66 -19.70 -3.96 -0.74
N THR A 67 -20.75 -3.23 -0.38
CA THR A 67 -21.41 -2.32 -1.31
C THR A 67 -20.70 -0.97 -1.30
N ALA A 68 -20.44 -0.40 -2.47
CA ALA A 68 -19.87 0.93 -2.59
C ALA A 68 -20.33 1.63 -3.87
N GLU A 69 -20.51 2.95 -3.78
CA GLU A 69 -20.71 3.78 -4.95
C GLU A 69 -19.37 3.97 -5.67
N THR A 70 -19.34 3.65 -6.96
CA THR A 70 -18.19 3.87 -7.83
C THR A 70 -18.67 4.16 -9.24
N LEU A 71 -17.96 5.03 -9.96
CA LEU A 71 -18.32 5.41 -11.34
C LEU A 71 -19.80 5.83 -11.51
N GLY A 72 -20.38 6.48 -10.48
CA GLY A 72 -21.77 6.96 -10.50
C GLY A 72 -22.84 5.88 -10.31
N ARG A 73 -22.48 4.67 -9.86
CA ARG A 73 -23.44 3.59 -9.57
C ARG A 73 -23.08 2.82 -8.31
N GLN A 74 -24.09 2.20 -7.69
CA GLN A 74 -23.88 1.24 -6.60
C GLN A 74 -23.41 -0.11 -7.17
N VAL A 75 -22.38 -0.68 -6.54
CA VAL A 75 -21.78 -1.97 -6.92
C VAL A 75 -21.54 -2.82 -5.68
N ASP A 76 -21.92 -4.08 -5.75
CA ASP A 76 -21.67 -5.07 -4.71
C ASP A 76 -20.36 -5.79 -5.02
N PHE A 77 -19.30 -5.43 -4.30
CA PHE A 77 -18.01 -6.08 -4.43
C PHE A 77 -17.98 -7.37 -3.62
N VAL A 78 -17.80 -8.51 -4.28
CA VAL A 78 -17.78 -9.84 -3.66
C VAL A 78 -16.33 -10.26 -3.44
N GLY A 79 -15.92 -10.48 -2.19
CA GLY A 79 -14.55 -10.88 -1.89
C GLY A 79 -14.25 -12.29 -2.39
N THR A 80 -13.23 -12.43 -3.24
CA THR A 80 -12.86 -13.72 -3.86
C THR A 80 -11.71 -14.42 -3.12
N GLY A 81 -10.91 -13.67 -2.36
CA GLY A 81 -9.73 -14.19 -1.68
C GLY A 81 -8.64 -14.66 -2.64
N ASP A 82 -8.31 -13.84 -3.65
CA ASP A 82 -7.25 -14.11 -4.64
C ASP A 82 -6.08 -13.12 -4.48
N PRO A 83 -5.04 -13.49 -3.69
CA PRO A 83 -3.89 -12.62 -3.46
C PRO A 83 -3.11 -12.28 -4.74
N SER A 84 -3.08 -13.19 -5.71
CA SER A 84 -2.32 -13.01 -6.95
C SER A 84 -3.04 -12.02 -7.87
N GLY A 85 -4.36 -12.17 -8.02
CA GLY A 85 -5.20 -11.20 -8.74
C GLY A 85 -5.14 -9.81 -8.11
N CYS A 86 -5.19 -9.72 -6.78
CA CYS A 86 -5.05 -8.42 -6.10
C CYS A 86 -3.67 -7.79 -6.35
N SER A 87 -2.60 -8.57 -6.19
CA SER A 87 -1.24 -8.10 -6.44
C SER A 87 -1.06 -7.59 -7.87
N ALA A 88 -1.65 -8.26 -8.87
CA ALA A 88 -1.59 -7.82 -10.26
C ALA A 88 -2.29 -6.47 -10.47
N ILE A 89 -3.48 -6.28 -9.88
CA ILE A 89 -4.20 -5.00 -9.93
C ILE A 89 -3.40 -3.90 -9.25
N VAL A 90 -2.91 -4.13 -8.03
CA VAL A 90 -2.13 -3.13 -7.29
C VAL A 90 -0.88 -2.75 -8.06
N HIS A 91 -0.12 -3.72 -8.56
CA HIS A 91 1.09 -3.47 -9.35
C HIS A 91 0.80 -2.60 -10.58
N HIS A 92 -0.30 -2.87 -11.29
CA HIS A 92 -0.72 -2.04 -12.42
C HIS A 92 -1.10 -0.62 -12.00
N LEU A 93 -1.76 -0.43 -10.85
CA LEU A 93 -2.11 0.90 -10.33
C LEU A 93 -0.90 1.69 -9.82
N LEU A 94 0.21 1.00 -9.51
CA LEU A 94 1.50 1.61 -9.16
C LEU A 94 2.28 2.10 -10.38
N HIS A 95 1.91 1.67 -11.59
CA HIS A 95 2.57 2.10 -12.82
C HIS A 95 4.09 1.95 -12.76
N THR A 96 4.56 0.79 -12.29
CA THR A 96 6.00 0.48 -12.18
C THR A 96 6.63 0.26 -13.55
N GLU A 97 5.81 0.10 -14.60
CA GLU A 97 6.20 0.00 -16.00
C GLU A 97 6.42 1.35 -16.69
N TYR A 98 6.07 2.48 -16.05
CA TYR A 98 6.25 3.80 -16.66
C TYR A 98 7.73 4.11 -16.88
N GLU A 99 8.00 4.88 -17.94
CA GLU A 99 9.36 5.28 -18.30
C GLU A 99 10.04 6.03 -17.15
N CYS A 100 11.23 5.57 -16.78
CA CYS A 100 12.07 6.20 -15.78
C CYS A 100 13.08 7.13 -16.45
N LEU A 101 12.78 8.43 -16.45
CA LEU A 101 13.66 9.43 -17.07
C LEU A 101 14.93 9.72 -16.26
N LEU A 102 14.93 9.41 -14.96
CA LEU A 102 16.06 9.60 -14.06
C LEU A 102 16.12 8.48 -13.04
N GLU A 103 17.06 7.55 -13.22
CA GLU A 103 17.24 6.42 -12.32
C GLU A 103 17.93 6.80 -10.99
N PRO A 104 17.60 6.11 -9.87
CA PRO A 104 16.57 5.08 -9.74
C PRO A 104 15.16 5.68 -9.65
N CYS A 105 14.14 4.98 -10.14
CA CYS A 105 12.75 5.38 -9.97
C CYS A 105 11.99 4.50 -8.97
N SER A 106 10.92 5.07 -8.42
CA SER A 106 9.87 4.37 -7.69
C SER A 106 8.64 4.16 -8.59
N ILE A 107 7.44 4.32 -8.04
CA ILE A 107 6.17 4.20 -8.75
C ILE A 107 5.95 5.40 -9.68
N MET A 108 5.15 5.23 -10.74
CA MET A 108 4.86 6.28 -11.73
C MET A 108 6.09 6.85 -12.46
N GLY A 109 7.18 6.08 -12.59
CA GLY A 109 8.42 6.56 -13.22
C GLY A 109 9.09 7.74 -12.51
N ARG A 110 8.77 7.99 -11.23
CA ARG A 110 9.33 9.12 -10.47
C ARG A 110 10.66 8.75 -9.86
N TYR A 111 11.67 9.60 -10.03
CA TYR A 111 12.96 9.45 -9.37
C TYR A 111 12.79 9.23 -7.86
N MET A 112 13.59 8.33 -7.30
CA MET A 112 13.71 8.06 -5.88
C MET A 112 15.17 7.76 -5.54
N ALA A 113 15.74 8.55 -4.63
CA ALA A 113 17.09 8.30 -4.14
C ALA A 113 17.22 6.88 -3.56
N ARG A 114 18.37 6.23 -3.79
CA ARG A 114 18.65 4.89 -3.26
C ARG A 114 18.46 4.87 -1.74
N ALA A 115 17.64 3.93 -1.26
CA ALA A 115 17.41 3.75 0.16
C ALA A 115 18.67 3.19 0.83
N THR A 116 19.23 3.93 1.80
CA THR A 116 20.41 3.51 2.59
C THR A 116 20.13 3.63 4.08
N GLY A 117 20.62 2.68 4.87
CA GLY A 117 20.49 2.70 6.33
C GLY A 117 19.18 2.07 6.84
N ARG A 118 18.75 2.49 8.04
CA ARG A 118 17.56 1.97 8.70
C ARG A 118 16.35 2.86 8.42
N PHE A 119 15.22 2.24 8.08
CA PHE A 119 13.95 2.92 7.84
C PHE A 119 12.94 2.55 8.92
N TYR A 120 12.13 3.52 9.30
CA TYR A 120 11.04 3.36 10.24
C TYR A 120 9.73 3.58 9.50
N ALA A 121 8.93 2.52 9.40
CA ALA A 121 7.61 2.59 8.79
C ALA A 121 6.56 2.84 9.89
N ILE A 122 5.81 3.93 9.77
CA ILE A 122 4.84 4.40 10.77
C ILE A 122 3.43 4.46 10.18
N ASN A 123 2.43 4.75 11.01
CA ASN A 123 1.03 4.90 10.61
C ASN A 123 0.50 3.64 9.88
N GLY A 124 -0.05 3.80 8.67
CA GLY A 124 -0.67 2.71 7.91
C GLY A 124 0.24 1.49 7.78
N PHE A 125 1.54 1.67 7.57
CA PHE A 125 2.48 0.56 7.51
C PHE A 125 2.53 -0.27 8.81
N PHE A 126 2.61 0.41 9.96
CA PHE A 126 2.66 -0.26 11.27
C PHE A 126 1.37 -1.03 11.56
N TRP A 127 0.22 -0.40 11.31
CA TRP A 127 -1.07 -1.02 11.59
C TRP A 127 -1.38 -2.18 10.64
N THR A 128 -0.99 -2.10 9.36
CA THR A 128 -1.14 -3.21 8.41
C THR A 128 -0.32 -4.42 8.84
N VAL A 129 0.97 -4.28 9.17
CA VAL A 129 1.79 -5.43 9.57
C VAL A 129 1.39 -6.00 10.93
N ARG A 130 0.85 -5.17 11.83
CA ARG A 130 0.24 -5.64 13.08
C ARG A 130 -1.04 -6.43 12.81
N GLY A 131 -1.89 -5.96 11.89
CA GLY A 131 -3.08 -6.68 11.44
C GLY A 131 -2.76 -8.05 10.84
N LEU A 132 -1.62 -8.17 10.16
CA LEU A 132 -1.07 -9.43 9.65
C LEU A 132 -0.47 -10.34 10.75
N GLY A 133 -0.51 -9.95 12.03
CA GLY A 133 0.05 -10.71 13.14
C GLY A 133 1.59 -10.78 13.14
N LEU A 134 2.26 -9.88 12.41
CA LEU A 134 3.73 -9.87 12.32
C LEU A 134 4.41 -9.16 13.50
N LEU A 135 3.63 -8.42 14.29
CA LEU A 135 4.06 -7.69 15.47
C LEU A 135 3.23 -8.11 16.68
N ASN A 136 3.87 -8.26 17.84
CA ASN A 136 3.19 -8.59 19.09
C ASN A 136 2.86 -7.32 19.88
N GLY A 137 1.57 -7.04 20.09
CA GLY A 137 1.13 -5.87 20.87
C GLY A 137 1.55 -4.53 20.26
N ASN A 138 2.10 -3.63 21.09
CA ASN A 138 2.62 -2.32 20.63
C ASN A 138 4.13 -2.37 20.30
N SER A 139 4.71 -3.56 20.17
CA SER A 139 6.15 -3.72 19.98
C SER A 139 6.55 -3.45 18.53
N SER A 140 7.64 -2.71 18.32
CA SER A 140 8.30 -2.62 17.02
C SER A 140 9.11 -3.88 16.72
N GLY A 141 9.21 -4.27 15.45
CA GLY A 141 10.04 -5.39 15.02
C GLY A 141 10.69 -5.12 13.65
N VAL A 142 11.84 -5.74 13.39
CA VAL A 142 12.47 -5.70 12.06
C VAL A 142 11.77 -6.73 11.17
N LEU A 143 11.18 -6.24 10.09
CA LEU A 143 10.47 -7.06 9.11
C LEU A 143 11.17 -7.00 7.76
N THR A 144 11.09 -8.10 7.01
CA THR A 144 11.59 -8.17 5.63
C THR A 144 10.44 -8.10 4.64
N PRO A 145 10.64 -7.57 3.42
CA PRO A 145 9.61 -7.56 2.38
C PRO A 145 9.04 -8.96 2.11
N ALA A 146 9.88 -9.99 2.09
CA ALA A 146 9.44 -11.38 1.90
C ALA A 146 8.51 -11.88 3.01
N ARG A 147 8.79 -11.55 4.28
CA ARG A 147 7.94 -11.94 5.41
C ARG A 147 6.57 -11.25 5.33
N ILE A 148 6.53 -9.96 4.98
CA ILE A 148 5.29 -9.22 4.80
C ILE A 148 4.48 -9.80 3.64
N LEU A 149 5.12 -10.05 2.49
CA LEU A 149 4.47 -10.61 1.30
C LEU A 149 3.87 -12.01 1.57
N ASN A 150 4.61 -12.88 2.26
CA ASN A 150 4.10 -14.21 2.59
C ASN A 150 2.89 -14.15 3.53
N ALA A 151 2.95 -13.32 4.58
CA ALA A 151 1.81 -13.14 5.48
C ALA A 151 0.60 -12.54 4.76
N THR A 152 0.82 -11.58 3.86
CA THR A 152 -0.23 -10.96 3.04
C THR A 152 -0.92 -12.00 2.16
N ARG A 153 -0.15 -12.86 1.47
CA ARG A 153 -0.72 -13.93 0.63
C ARG A 153 -1.59 -14.90 1.42
N VAL A 154 -1.12 -15.31 2.60
CA VAL A 154 -1.89 -16.18 3.50
C VAL A 154 -3.16 -15.49 3.95
N PHE A 155 -3.05 -14.25 4.44
CA PHE A 155 -4.17 -13.47 4.95
C PHE A 155 -5.25 -13.21 3.88
N CYS A 156 -4.85 -12.77 2.69
CA CYS A 156 -5.76 -12.51 1.58
C CYS A 156 -6.46 -13.77 1.08
N GLY A 157 -5.85 -14.94 1.21
CA GLY A 157 -6.46 -16.22 0.81
C GLY A 157 -7.49 -16.76 1.81
N MET A 158 -7.65 -16.12 2.96
CA MET A 158 -8.59 -16.53 4.00
C MET A 158 -10.05 -16.22 3.62
N THR A 159 -10.98 -16.90 4.29
CA THR A 159 -12.37 -16.43 4.38
C THR A 159 -12.45 -15.20 5.30
N LYS A 160 -13.55 -14.45 5.19
CA LYS A 160 -13.86 -13.33 6.08
C LYS A 160 -13.72 -13.69 7.56
N ASP A 161 -14.22 -14.86 7.97
CA ASP A 161 -14.21 -15.28 9.37
C ASP A 161 -12.81 -15.71 9.84
N GLN A 162 -12.05 -16.41 8.98
CA GLN A 162 -10.65 -16.74 9.25
C GLN A 162 -9.80 -15.48 9.38
N ALA A 163 -9.97 -14.52 8.46
CA ALA A 163 -9.30 -13.22 8.52
C ALA A 163 -9.66 -12.48 9.82
N ARG A 164 -10.94 -12.45 10.20
CA ARG A 164 -11.39 -11.86 11.48
C ARG A 164 -10.75 -12.50 12.70
N ALA A 165 -10.64 -13.84 12.73
CA ALA A 165 -10.04 -14.56 13.85
C ALA A 165 -8.52 -14.40 13.92
N ALA A 166 -7.84 -14.27 12.77
CA ALA A 166 -6.39 -14.15 12.70
C ALA A 166 -5.86 -12.74 13.02
N MET A 167 -6.71 -11.71 12.93
CA MET A 167 -6.27 -10.33 13.12
C MET A 167 -6.01 -9.96 14.57
N GLN A 168 -4.98 -9.13 14.78
CA GLN A 168 -4.69 -8.51 16.06
C GLN A 168 -4.96 -6.99 16.01
N GLY A 169 -6.05 -6.54 16.66
CA GLY A 169 -6.42 -5.13 16.77
C GLY A 169 -7.79 -4.80 16.15
N GLU A 170 -8.27 -3.56 16.34
CA GLU A 170 -9.65 -3.13 16.00
C GLU A 170 -9.80 -2.54 14.58
N TRP A 171 -8.70 -2.18 13.91
CA TRP A 171 -8.68 -1.57 12.56
C TRP A 171 -8.75 -2.63 11.43
N LEU A 172 -9.77 -3.46 11.51
CA LEU A 172 -9.95 -4.78 10.88
C LEU A 172 -10.39 -4.86 9.40
N PRO A 173 -10.99 -3.87 8.72
CA PRO A 173 -11.62 -4.14 7.41
C PRO A 173 -10.73 -4.02 6.16
N ASN A 174 -9.43 -3.73 6.26
CA ASN A 174 -8.66 -3.19 5.11
C ASN A 174 -7.25 -3.79 4.94
N THR A 175 -7.00 -4.99 5.46
CA THR A 175 -5.62 -5.54 5.59
C THR A 175 -5.10 -6.28 4.35
N CYS A 176 -5.98 -6.73 3.44
CA CYS A 176 -5.59 -7.53 2.25
C CYS A 176 -5.06 -6.69 1.06
#